data_AF-A0A1V4DD54-F1
#
_entry.id   AF-A0A1V4DD54-F1
#
_cell.length_a   1.000
_cell.length_b   1.000
_cell.length_c   1.000
_cell.angle_alpha   90.00
_cell.angle_beta   90.00
_cell.angle_gamma   90.00
#
_symmetry.space_group_name_H-M   'P 1'
#
loop_
_entity.id
_entity.type
_entity.pdbx_description
1 polymer ?
#
loop_
_entity_poly.entity_id
_entity_poly.type
_entity_poly.pdbx_seq_one_letter_code
_entity_poly.pdbx_strand_id
1 'polypeptide(L)'
;MAEEKVSVLEGFKAFLMRGNVIDLAVAVVIGAAFTAVVNSIVKGLINPIIGAFGTKDLEKYRSCLKAPCETNATGDIVDGIPILWGSVLSAVLTFLITAAVVYFLMVLPMSRYLARRAAKAAQAEEEQAVVDAEEIILLREIRDELVAQRAPVRDGGGSGSSA
;
A
#
# COMPACT_ATOMS: atom_id res chain seq x y z
N MET A 1 28.59 1.97 43.37
CA MET A 1 27.50 2.22 42.40
C MET A 1 27.76 1.25 41.26
N ALA A 2 26.89 0.26 41.09
CA ALA A 2 27.09 -0.78 40.08
C ALA A 2 26.79 -0.17 38.71
N GLU A 3 27.79 -0.14 37.85
CA GLU A 3 27.68 0.22 36.44
C GLU A 3 26.87 -0.88 35.75
N GLU A 4 25.56 -0.65 35.59
CA GLU A 4 24.72 -1.50 34.75
C GLU A 4 25.17 -1.28 33.31
N LYS A 5 25.99 -2.20 32.82
CA LYS A 5 26.36 -2.28 31.41
C LYS A 5 25.09 -2.50 30.61
N VAL A 6 24.46 -1.42 30.15
CA VAL A 6 23.43 -1.48 29.12
C VAL A 6 24.03 -2.29 27.98
N SER A 7 23.59 -3.54 27.87
CA SER A 7 24.21 -4.46 26.95
C SER A 7 23.90 -3.97 25.55
N VAL A 8 24.86 -4.09 24.62
CA VAL A 8 24.66 -3.73 23.21
C VAL A 8 23.39 -4.40 22.64
N LEU A 9 23.03 -5.57 23.19
CA LEU A 9 21.79 -6.31 22.89
C LEU A 9 20.52 -5.58 23.37
N GLU A 10 20.53 -4.94 24.54
CA GLU A 10 19.40 -4.11 25.01
C GLU A 10 19.27 -2.84 24.18
N GLY A 11 20.40 -2.19 23.85
CA GLY A 11 20.41 -1.04 22.94
C GLY A 11 19.89 -1.38 21.54
N PHE A 12 20.26 -2.55 21.02
CA PHE A 12 19.78 -3.05 19.73
C PHE A 12 18.29 -3.44 19.76
N LYS A 13 17.84 -4.11 20.83
CA LYS A 13 16.41 -4.41 21.04
C LYS A 13 15.59 -3.12 21.13
N ALA A 14 16.05 -2.13 21.90
CA ALA A 14 15.39 -0.83 22.00
C ALA A 14 15.34 -0.09 20.65
N PHE A 15 16.35 -0.27 19.80
CA PHE A 15 16.37 0.27 18.44
C PHE A 15 15.36 -0.43 17.52
N LEU A 16 15.29 -1.76 17.53
CA LEU A 16 14.31 -2.53 16.76
C LEU A 16 12.87 -2.23 17.21
N MET A 17 12.65 -2.12 18.52
CA MET A 17 11.33 -1.81 19.10
C MET A 17 10.80 -0.41 18.74
N ARG A 18 11.59 0.42 18.04
CA ARG A 18 11.18 1.74 17.54
C ARG A 18 10.15 1.67 16.39
N GLY A 19 9.64 0.48 16.04
CA GLY A 19 8.52 0.22 15.13
C GLY A 19 8.85 0.46 13.66
N ASN A 20 9.17 1.72 13.32
CA ASN A 20 9.49 2.17 11.97
C ASN A 20 10.65 1.41 11.30
N VAL A 21 11.61 0.90 12.09
CA VAL A 21 12.77 0.15 11.57
C VAL A 21 12.38 -1.27 11.16
N ILE A 22 11.52 -1.93 11.93
CA ILE A 22 11.07 -3.30 11.64
C ILE A 22 10.23 -3.29 10.37
N ASP A 23 9.29 -2.36 10.25
CA ASP A 23 8.41 -2.28 9.08
C ASP A 23 9.21 -2.01 7.79
N LEU A 24 10.20 -1.12 7.86
CA LEU A 24 11.10 -0.84 6.74
C LEU A 24 11.95 -2.08 6.39
N ALA A 25 12.53 -2.74 7.39
CA ALA A 25 13.33 -3.94 7.17
C ALA A 25 12.51 -5.07 6.51
N VAL A 26 11.28 -5.29 7.00
CA VAL A 26 10.35 -6.28 6.44
C VAL A 26 9.98 -5.92 4.99
N ALA A 27 9.68 -4.65 4.71
CA ALA A 27 9.36 -4.19 3.36
C ALA A 27 10.50 -4.46 2.37
N VAL A 28 11.76 -4.20 2.75
CA VAL A 28 12.94 -4.42 1.90
C VAL A 28 13.16 -5.91 1.65
N VAL A 29 13.08 -6.75 2.68
CA VAL A 29 13.29 -8.20 2.55
C VAL A 29 12.22 -8.84 1.66
N ILE A 30 10.94 -8.49 1.87
CA ILE A 30 9.83 -8.98 1.04
C ILE A 30 9.98 -8.51 -0.41
N GLY A 31 10.34 -7.23 -0.62
CA GLY A 31 10.57 -6.68 -1.96
C GLY A 31 11.68 -7.40 -2.72
N ALA A 32 12.80 -7.68 -2.07
CA ALA A 32 13.92 -8.42 -2.66
C ALA A 32 13.54 -9.87 -2.99
N ALA A 33 12.90 -10.58 -2.05
CA ALA A 33 12.46 -11.95 -2.26
C ALA A 33 11.45 -12.07 -3.42
N PHE A 34 10.45 -11.18 -3.45
CA PHE A 34 9.45 -11.16 -4.51
C PHE A 34 10.06 -10.89 -5.88
N THR A 35 10.95 -9.89 -5.97
CA THR A 35 11.68 -9.58 -7.21
C THR A 35 12.47 -10.80 -7.70
N ALA A 36 13.11 -11.55 -6.80
CA ALA A 36 13.82 -12.78 -7.15
C ALA A 36 12.89 -13.86 -7.71
N VAL A 37 11.69 -14.04 -7.14
CA VAL A 37 10.68 -14.99 -7.66
C VAL A 37 10.25 -14.59 -9.07
N VAL A 38 9.90 -13.32 -9.29
CA VAL A 38 9.47 -12.85 -10.62
C VAL A 38 10.60 -13.00 -11.64
N ASN A 39 11.83 -12.62 -11.28
CA ASN A 39 13.00 -12.80 -12.13
C ASN A 39 13.22 -14.27 -12.51
N SER A 40 13.02 -15.21 -11.58
CA SER A 40 13.12 -16.64 -11.85
C SER A 40 12.06 -17.10 -12.84
N ILE A 41 10.82 -16.62 -12.72
CA ILE A 41 9.74 -16.94 -13.66
C ILE A 41 10.02 -16.34 -15.05
N VAL A 42 10.46 -15.08 -15.11
CA VAL A 42 10.76 -14.45 -16.39
C VAL A 42 11.92 -15.17 -17.08
N LYS A 43 13.01 -15.45 -16.37
CA LYS A 43 14.16 -16.17 -16.93
C LYS A 43 13.84 -17.63 -17.28
N GLY A 44 13.06 -18.31 -16.45
CA GLY A 44 12.80 -19.74 -16.58
C GLY A 44 11.65 -20.09 -17.53
N LEU A 45 10.66 -19.22 -17.70
CA LEU A 45 9.47 -19.49 -18.49
C LEU A 45 9.30 -18.51 -19.64
N ILE A 46 9.40 -17.20 -19.38
CA ILE A 46 9.09 -16.18 -20.39
C ILE A 46 10.21 -16.07 -21.43
N ASN A 47 11.47 -15.99 -21.01
CA ASN A 47 12.62 -15.92 -21.89
C ASN A 47 12.70 -17.10 -22.89
N PRO A 48 12.52 -18.37 -22.49
CA PRO A 48 12.51 -19.48 -23.45
C PRO A 48 11.28 -19.46 -24.38
N ILE A 49 10.11 -19.02 -23.91
CA ILE A 49 8.93 -18.86 -24.78
C ILE A 49 9.20 -17.81 -25.85
N ILE A 50 9.69 -16.64 -25.47
CA ILE A 50 10.01 -15.58 -26.43
C ILE A 50 11.19 -15.98 -27.31
N GLY A 51 12.18 -16.70 -26.78
CA GLY A 51 13.28 -17.27 -27.55
C GLY A 51 12.88 -18.41 -28.50
N ALA A 52 11.70 -19.02 -28.30
CA ALA A 52 11.12 -19.99 -29.21
C ALA A 52 10.31 -19.33 -30.35
N PHE A 53 9.64 -18.19 -30.07
CA PHE A 53 8.86 -17.44 -31.07
C PHE A 53 9.66 -16.33 -31.80
N GLY A 54 10.76 -15.84 -31.22
CA GLY A 54 11.74 -14.94 -31.82
C GLY A 54 13.08 -15.63 -32.06
N THR A 55 13.98 -15.07 -32.89
CA THR A 55 15.25 -15.75 -33.17
C THR A 55 16.09 -15.88 -31.90
N LYS A 56 16.39 -17.13 -31.51
CA LYS A 56 17.30 -17.62 -30.45
C LYS A 56 17.87 -16.55 -29.50
N ASP A 57 17.35 -16.59 -28.27
CA ASP A 57 17.84 -15.90 -27.06
C ASP A 57 17.96 -14.38 -27.17
N LEU A 58 17.04 -13.66 -26.53
CA LEU A 58 17.12 -12.19 -26.42
C LEU A 58 18.50 -11.75 -25.92
N GLU A 59 19.11 -12.45 -24.96
CA GLU A 59 20.43 -12.08 -24.42
C GLU A 59 21.60 -12.25 -25.41
N LYS A 60 21.41 -13.00 -26.50
CA LYS A 60 22.45 -13.23 -27.51
C LYS A 60 22.43 -12.21 -28.65
N TYR A 61 21.45 -11.30 -28.70
CA TYR A 61 21.50 -10.17 -29.63
C TYR A 61 22.59 -9.20 -29.24
N ARG A 62 23.71 -9.28 -29.96
CA ARG A 62 24.87 -8.41 -29.83
C ARG A 62 25.10 -7.70 -31.15
N SER A 63 25.27 -6.39 -31.11
CA SER A 63 25.70 -5.59 -32.26
C SER A 63 27.11 -5.11 -31.99
N CYS A 64 28.05 -5.36 -32.91
CA CYS A 64 29.45 -4.99 -32.73
C CYS A 64 29.71 -3.60 -33.28
N LEU A 65 30.19 -2.70 -32.42
CA LEU A 65 30.47 -1.31 -32.78
C LEU A 65 31.81 -1.14 -33.50
N LYS A 66 32.74 -2.10 -33.34
CA LYS A 66 34.06 -2.10 -34.00
C LYS A 66 34.50 -3.54 -34.23
N ALA A 67 34.88 -3.87 -35.47
CA ALA A 67 35.30 -5.21 -35.87
C ALA A 67 36.79 -5.45 -35.56
N PRO A 68 37.22 -6.71 -35.33
CA PRO A 68 36.40 -7.92 -35.21
C PRO A 68 35.96 -8.20 -33.76
N CYS A 69 34.72 -8.63 -33.57
CA CYS A 69 34.28 -9.20 -32.29
C CYS A 69 34.40 -10.71 -32.35
N GLU A 70 35.56 -11.25 -31.99
CA GLU A 70 35.71 -12.70 -31.87
C GLU A 70 35.30 -13.15 -30.46
N THR A 71 34.37 -14.10 -30.40
CA THR A 71 33.93 -14.76 -29.16
C THR A 71 34.51 -16.17 -29.11
N ASN A 72 35.14 -16.53 -27.99
CA ASN A 72 35.67 -17.88 -27.78
C ASN A 72 34.54 -18.90 -27.53
N ALA A 73 34.85 -20.20 -27.54
CA ALA A 73 33.90 -21.30 -27.32
C ALA A 73 33.21 -21.26 -25.94
N THR A 74 33.76 -20.50 -24.98
CA THR A 74 33.21 -20.23 -23.64
C THR A 74 32.24 -19.04 -23.60
N GLY A 75 32.09 -18.27 -24.68
CA GLY A 75 31.17 -17.13 -24.77
C GLY A 75 31.74 -15.78 -24.32
N ASP A 76 33.00 -15.75 -23.89
CA ASP A 76 33.73 -14.52 -23.52
C ASP A 76 34.28 -13.79 -24.75
N ILE A 77 34.22 -12.46 -24.69
CA ILE A 77 34.62 -11.53 -25.75
C ILE A 77 36.13 -11.34 -25.64
N VAL A 78 36.88 -11.83 -26.63
CA VAL A 78 38.36 -11.77 -26.63
C VAL A 78 38.85 -10.50 -27.34
N ASP A 79 38.06 -9.97 -28.27
CA ASP A 79 38.31 -8.69 -28.91
C ASP A 79 37.00 -7.99 -29.32
N GLY A 80 37.00 -6.65 -29.36
CA GLY A 80 35.86 -5.81 -29.76
C GLY A 80 34.95 -5.31 -28.62
N ILE A 81 34.17 -4.24 -28.89
CA ILE A 81 33.15 -3.67 -27.98
C ILE A 81 31.75 -4.09 -28.48
N PRO A 82 31.17 -5.18 -27.95
CA PRO A 82 29.82 -5.59 -28.30
C PRO A 82 28.80 -4.78 -27.50
N ILE A 83 27.76 -4.29 -28.17
CA ILE A 83 26.57 -3.77 -27.50
C ILE A 83 25.54 -4.88 -27.38
N LEU A 84 25.26 -5.27 -26.14
CA LEU A 84 24.29 -6.32 -25.79
C LEU A 84 22.88 -5.71 -25.63
N TRP A 85 22.29 -5.21 -26.71
CA TRP A 85 20.92 -4.67 -26.69
C TRP A 85 19.88 -5.71 -26.24
N GLY A 86 20.23 -6.99 -26.45
CA GLY A 86 19.47 -8.13 -26.01
C GLY A 86 19.19 -8.24 -24.52
N SER A 87 20.21 -7.99 -23.69
CA SER A 87 20.06 -8.03 -22.23
C SER A 87 19.24 -6.84 -21.72
N VAL A 88 19.35 -5.68 -22.38
CA VAL A 88 18.53 -4.50 -22.06
C VAL A 88 17.06 -4.77 -22.34
N LEU A 89 16.72 -5.37 -23.49
CA LEU A 89 15.35 -5.73 -23.82
C LEU A 89 14.77 -6.77 -22.85
N SER A 90 15.58 -7.77 -22.48
CA SER A 90 15.24 -8.76 -21.45
C SER A 90 14.96 -8.10 -20.09
N ALA A 91 15.79 -7.14 -19.67
CA ALA A 91 15.61 -6.40 -18.43
C ALA A 91 14.34 -5.53 -18.44
N VAL A 92 14.07 -4.83 -19.55
CA VAL A 92 12.85 -4.02 -19.73
C VAL A 92 11.61 -4.90 -19.68
N LEU A 93 11.63 -6.05 -20.35
CA LEU A 93 10.52 -7.00 -20.31
C LEU A 93 10.30 -7.54 -18.89
N THR A 94 11.37 -7.92 -18.20
CA THR A 94 11.32 -8.39 -16.81
C THR A 94 10.71 -7.32 -15.90
N PHE A 95 11.11 -6.07 -16.08
CA PHE A 95 10.55 -4.93 -15.35
C PHE A 95 9.05 -4.76 -15.63
N LEU A 96 8.62 -4.79 -16.89
CA LEU A 96 7.21 -4.65 -17.25
C LEU A 96 6.34 -5.78 -16.68
N ILE A 97 6.83 -7.02 -16.72
CA ILE A 97 6.11 -8.17 -16.15
C ILE A 97 6.04 -8.02 -14.63
N THR A 98 7.14 -7.67 -13.97
CA THR A 98 7.15 -7.46 -12.52
C THR A 98 6.19 -6.35 -12.11
N ALA A 99 6.20 -5.22 -12.82
CA ALA A 99 5.28 -4.12 -12.58
C ALA A 99 3.81 -4.54 -12.78
N ALA A 100 3.51 -5.30 -13.83
CA ALA A 100 2.16 -5.81 -14.10
C ALA A 100 1.67 -6.75 -13.00
N VAL A 101 2.53 -7.69 -12.56
CA VAL A 101 2.21 -8.63 -11.47
C VAL A 101 1.97 -7.88 -10.16
N VAL A 102 2.86 -6.95 -9.78
CA VAL A 102 2.70 -6.13 -8.55
C VAL A 102 1.42 -5.29 -8.62
N TYR A 103 1.16 -4.65 -9.76
CA TYR A 103 -0.03 -3.83 -9.93
C TYR A 103 -1.32 -4.66 -9.80
N PHE A 104 -1.38 -5.82 -10.48
CA PHE A 104 -2.59 -6.63 -10.50
C PHE A 104 -2.82 -7.41 -9.19
N LEU A 105 -1.78 -7.93 -8.55
CA LEU A 105 -1.90 -8.74 -7.32
C LEU A 105 -1.87 -7.92 -6.02
N MET A 106 -1.21 -6.76 -5.98
CA MET A 106 -1.18 -5.92 -4.78
C MET A 106 -2.01 -4.66 -4.94
N VAL A 107 -1.73 -3.84 -5.95
CA VAL A 107 -2.32 -2.49 -6.04
C VAL A 107 -3.81 -2.54 -6.34
N LEU A 108 -4.26 -3.41 -7.25
CA LEU A 108 -5.66 -3.55 -7.62
C LEU A 108 -6.56 -4.06 -6.48
N PRO A 109 -6.22 -5.14 -5.75
CA PRO A 109 -7.02 -5.55 -4.59
C PRO A 109 -6.94 -4.56 -3.44
N MET A 110 -5.78 -3.95 -3.20
CA MET A 110 -5.63 -2.94 -2.14
C MET A 110 -6.48 -1.70 -2.43
N SER A 111 -6.46 -1.19 -3.67
CA SER A 111 -7.30 -0.05 -4.09
C SER A 111 -8.79 -0.39 -4.03
N ARG A 112 -9.20 -1.59 -4.44
CA ARG A 112 -10.60 -2.05 -4.27
C ARG A 112 -11.00 -2.21 -2.80
N TYR A 113 -10.10 -2.70 -1.95
CA TYR A 113 -10.37 -2.84 -0.52
C TYR A 113 -10.51 -1.48 0.16
N LEU A 114 -9.61 -0.54 -0.13
CA LEU A 114 -9.67 0.83 0.38
C LEU A 114 -10.93 1.55 -0.10
N ALA A 115 -11.30 1.43 -1.38
CA ALA A 115 -12.54 2.00 -1.90
C ALA A 115 -13.79 1.46 -1.19
N ARG A 116 -13.82 0.15 -0.90
CA ARG A 116 -14.91 -0.47 -0.12
C ARG A 116 -14.95 0.01 1.33
N ARG A 117 -13.80 0.24 1.96
CA ARG A 117 -13.74 0.79 3.32
C ARG A 117 -14.17 2.25 3.37
N ALA A 118 -13.76 3.06 2.39
CA ALA A 118 -14.18 4.46 2.29
C ALA A 118 -15.69 4.56 2.07
N ALA A 119 -16.28 3.72 1.22
CA ALA A 119 -17.72 3.67 1.02
C ALA A 119 -18.48 3.29 2.31
N LYS A 120 -17.97 2.31 3.07
CA LYS A 120 -18.56 1.94 4.37
C LYS A 120 -18.43 3.05 5.43
N ALA A 121 -17.31 3.78 5.43
CA ALA A 121 -17.11 4.89 6.34
C ALA A 121 -18.05 6.06 6.02
N ALA A 122 -18.22 6.38 4.74
CA ALA A 122 -19.17 7.41 4.29
C ALA A 122 -20.62 7.04 4.62
N GLN A 123 -21.01 5.77 4.46
CA GLN A 123 -22.33 5.30 4.87
C GLN A 123 -22.56 5.39 6.37
N ALA A 124 -21.57 5.05 7.19
CA ALA A 124 -21.66 5.18 8.65
C ALA A 124 -21.77 6.65 9.10
N GLU A 125 -21.11 7.56 8.39
CA GLU A 125 -21.17 9.01 8.66
C GLU A 125 -22.52 9.61 8.22
N GLU A 126 -23.09 9.19 7.09
CA GLU A 126 -24.45 9.55 6.69
C GLU A 126 -25.49 9.00 7.68
N GLU A 127 -25.34 7.75 8.11
CA GLU A 127 -26.25 7.12 9.08
C GLU A 127 -26.19 7.82 10.45
N GLN A 128 -24.98 8.21 10.90
CA GLN A 128 -24.82 9.03 12.11
C GLN A 128 -25.43 10.43 11.95
N ALA A 129 -25.25 11.09 10.80
CA ALA A 129 -25.83 12.40 10.56
C ALA A 129 -27.38 12.38 10.57
N VAL A 130 -28.00 11.29 10.13
CA VAL A 130 -29.46 11.09 10.20
C VAL A 130 -29.90 10.90 11.65
N VAL A 131 -29.20 10.05 12.42
CA VAL A 131 -29.52 9.82 13.84
C VAL A 131 -29.37 11.11 14.67
N ASP A 132 -28.31 11.87 14.45
CA ASP A 132 -28.10 13.17 15.14
C ASP A 132 -29.21 14.17 14.80
N ALA A 133 -29.66 14.20 13.53
CA ALA A 133 -30.75 15.08 13.11
C ALA A 133 -32.09 14.67 13.77
N GLU A 134 -32.37 13.37 13.86
CA GLU A 134 -33.54 12.83 14.55
C GLU A 134 -33.50 13.12 16.06
N GLU A 135 -32.34 12.97 16.71
CA GLU A 135 -32.16 13.35 18.12
C GLU A 135 -32.40 14.85 18.35
N ILE A 136 -31.90 15.72 17.46
CA ILE A 136 -32.15 17.17 17.57
C ILE A 136 -33.65 17.50 17.43
N ILE A 137 -34.37 16.80 16.56
CA ILE A 137 -35.82 16.96 16.40
C ILE A 137 -36.54 16.52 17.68
N LEU A 138 -36.22 15.32 18.20
CA LEU A 138 -36.79 14.79 19.44
C LEU A 138 -36.52 15.72 20.63
N LEU A 139 -35.31 16.26 20.74
CA LEU A 139 -34.96 17.22 21.81
C LEU A 139 -35.75 18.54 21.70
N ARG A 140 -36.08 19.00 20.48
CA ARG A 140 -36.96 20.16 20.29
C ARG A 140 -38.40 19.87 20.71
N GLU A 141 -38.92 18.70 20.35
CA GLU A 141 -40.27 18.28 20.74
C GLU A 141 -40.39 18.18 22.27
N ILE A 142 -39.42 17.54 22.93
CA ILE A 142 -39.37 17.46 24.40
C ILE A 142 -39.31 18.85 25.04
N ARG A 143 -38.51 19.78 24.48
CA ARG A 143 -38.45 21.16 24.97
C ARG A 143 -39.82 21.83 24.88
N ASP A 144 -40.51 21.67 23.77
CA ASP A 144 -41.81 22.32 23.53
C ASP A 144 -42.89 21.75 24.45
N GLU A 145 -42.89 20.43 24.67
CA GLU A 145 -43.71 19.75 25.67
C GLU A 145 -43.42 20.23 27.10
N LEU A 146 -42.15 20.36 27.49
CA LEU A 146 -41.77 20.87 28.81
C LEU A 146 -42.18 22.33 29.02
N VAL A 147 -42.09 23.17 27.98
CA VAL A 147 -42.55 24.56 28.03
C VAL A 147 -44.08 24.62 28.15
N ALA A 148 -44.80 23.79 27.39
CA ALA A 148 -46.25 23.68 27.49
C ALA A 148 -46.71 23.24 28.89
N GLN A 149 -46.04 22.24 29.48
CA GLN A 149 -46.31 21.78 30.85
C GLN A 149 -45.97 22.81 31.93
N ARG A 150 -45.02 23.72 31.67
CA ARG A 150 -44.62 24.77 32.62
C ARG A 150 -45.55 25.98 32.60
N ALA A 151 -46.39 26.12 31.58
CA ALA A 151 -47.29 27.26 31.39
C ALA A 151 -48.55 27.36 32.29
N PRO A 152 -49.01 26.36 33.09
CA PRO A 152 -50.25 26.51 33.87
C PRO A 152 -50.08 26.91 35.36
N VAL A 153 -48.94 27.40 35.84
CA VAL A 153 -48.72 27.67 37.30
C VAL A 153 -48.57 29.17 37.64
N ARG A 154 -49.08 30.09 36.81
CA ARG A 154 -48.99 31.52 37.15
C ARG A 154 -50.21 32.33 36.72
N ASP A 155 -51.41 31.84 37.06
CA ASP A 155 -52.51 32.74 37.39
C ASP A 155 -53.52 32.06 38.32
N GLY A 156 -53.30 32.26 39.61
CA GLY A 156 -54.17 31.91 40.72
C GLY A 156 -53.93 32.94 41.82
N GLY A 157 -54.12 34.22 41.45
CA GLY A 157 -53.92 35.37 42.31
C GLY A 157 -54.72 35.24 43.60
N GLY A 158 -54.04 35.50 44.72
CA GLY A 158 -54.69 35.76 45.99
C GLY A 158 -55.61 36.98 45.85
N SER A 159 -56.91 36.76 46.02
CA SER A 159 -57.84 37.83 46.36
C SER A 159 -58.00 37.84 47.89
N GLY A 160 -57.22 38.69 48.53
CA GLY A 160 -57.67 39.30 49.79
C GLY A 160 -58.61 40.43 49.43
N SER A 161 -59.88 40.34 49.83
CA SER A 161 -60.79 41.49 49.83
C SER A 161 -61.97 41.27 50.78
N SER A 162 -61.95 42.04 51.88
CA SER A 162 -63.07 42.66 52.60
C SER A 162 -64.37 41.86 52.87
N ALA A 163 -64.61 41.53 54.14
CA ALA A 163 -65.68 42.06 55.01
C ALA A 163 -65.76 41.26 56.32
#